data_AF-A0A1G8FN96-F1
#
_entry.id   AF-A0A1G8FN96-F1
#
_cell.length_a   1.000
_cell.length_b   1.000
_cell.length_c   1.000
_cell.angle_alpha   90.00
_cell.angle_beta   90.00
_cell.angle_gamma   90.00
#
_symmetry.space_group_name_H-M   'P 1'
#
loop_
_entity.id
_entity.type
_entity.pdbx_description
1 polymer ?
#
loop_
_entity_poly.entity_id
_entity_poly.type
_entity_poly.pdbx_seq_one_letter_code
_entity_poly.pdbx_strand_id
1 'polypeptide(L)' 'MKVLGIFVFILLLTSSLSVLIDILLGFKLSHSLINLLNPFWVIESGEYVMIVFFLLLTIGQQIVIIIKNKANKQNGSN' A
#
# COMPACT_ATOMS: atom_id res chain seq x y z
N MET A 1 5.32 24.16 -18.23
CA MET A 1 4.61 23.26 -19.16
C MET A 1 5.34 21.93 -19.44
N LYS A 2 6.65 21.80 -19.17
CA LYS A 2 7.39 20.52 -19.36
C LYS A 2 7.01 19.43 -18.35
N VAL A 3 6.88 19.81 -17.08
CA VAL A 3 6.54 18.88 -15.97
C VAL A 3 5.13 18.29 -16.15
N LEU A 4 4.16 19.09 -16.60
CA LEU A 4 2.79 18.62 -16.84
C LEU A 4 2.75 17.58 -17.97
N GLY A 5 3.49 17.78 -19.06
CA GLY A 5 3.59 16.80 -20.14
C GLY A 5 4.22 15.48 -19.68
N ILE A 6 5.30 15.55 -18.90
CA ILE A 6 5.96 14.37 -18.32
C ILE A 6 5.01 13.65 -17.35
N PHE A 7 4.27 14.40 -16.52
CA PHE A 7 3.29 13.84 -15.59
C PHE A 7 2.19 13.08 -16.32
N VAL A 8 1.58 13.68 -17.35
CA VAL A 8 0.53 13.02 -18.15
C VAL A 8 1.09 11.79 -18.86
N PHE A 9 2.31 11.87 -19.39
CA PHE A 9 2.97 10.74 -20.03
C PHE A 9 3.19 9.57 -19.08
N ILE A 10 3.72 9.83 -17.88
CA ILE A 10 3.92 8.82 -16.84
C ILE A 10 2.57 8.23 -16.42
N LEU A 11 1.55 9.06 -16.21
CA LEU A 11 0.20 8.61 -15.83
C LEU A 11 -0.39 7.66 -16.88
N LEU A 12 -0.27 7.97 -18.17
CA LEU A 12 -0.76 7.08 -19.23
C LEU A 12 0.01 5.76 -19.27
N LEU A 13 1.34 5.80 -19.12
CA LEU A 13 2.16 4.60 -19.08
C LEU A 13 1.83 3.70 -17.89
N THR A 14 1.68 4.26 -16.70
CA THR A 14 1.38 3.49 -15.49
C THR A 14 -0.04 2.93 -15.52
N SER A 15 -1.02 3.70 -15.98
CA SER A 15 -2.39 3.20 -16.18
C SER A 15 -2.45 2.07 -17.22
N SER A 16 -1.75 2.24 -18.36
CA SER A 16 -1.69 1.20 -19.38
C SER A 16 -1.02 -0.08 -18.89
N LEU A 17 0.07 0.06 -18.12
CA LEU A 17 0.75 -1.09 -17.52
C LEU A 17 -0.15 -1.82 -16.53
N SER A 18 -0.86 -1.09 -15.66
CA SER A 18 -1.79 -1.67 -14.69
C SER A 18 -2.89 -2.49 -15.39
N VAL A 19 -3.49 -1.92 -16.45
CA VAL A 19 -4.53 -2.62 -17.21
C VAL A 19 -3.99 -3.85 -17.94
N LEU A 20 -2.76 -3.76 -18.47
CA LEU A 20 -2.11 -4.88 -19.13
C LEU A 20 -1.89 -6.06 -18.16
N ILE A 21 -1.42 -5.78 -16.95
CA ILE A 21 -1.21 -6.81 -15.92
C ILE A 21 -2.53 -7.49 -15.53
N ASP A 22 -3.60 -6.71 -15.34
CA ASP A 22 -4.92 -7.27 -15.05
C ASP A 22 -5.41 -8.20 -16.17
N ILE A 23 -5.24 -7.80 -17.43
CA ILE A 23 -5.62 -8.65 -18.58
C ILE A 23 -4.75 -9.93 -18.61
N LEU A 24 -3.45 -9.83 -18.34
CA LEU A 24 -2.55 -11.00 -18.29
C LEU A 24 -2.91 -11.98 -17.17
N LEU A 25 -3.45 -11.47 -16.06
CA LEU A 25 -3.99 -12.28 -14.96
C LEU A 25 -5.39 -12.87 -15.29
N GLY A 26 -5.95 -12.56 -16.45
CA GLY A 26 -7.23 -13.09 -16.92
C GLY A 26 -8.46 -12.27 -16.51
N PHE A 27 -8.27 -11.08 -15.95
CA PHE A 27 -9.39 -10.17 -15.66
C PHE A 27 -9.97 -9.59 -16.96
N LYS A 28 -11.29 -9.42 -17.01
CA LYS A 28 -11.94 -8.75 -18.14
C LYS A 28 -11.60 -7.25 -18.11
N LEU A 29 -11.58 -6.64 -19.29
CA LEU A 29 -11.32 -5.19 -19.45
C LEU A 29 -12.22 -4.32 -18.54
N SER A 30 -13.50 -4.69 -18.40
CA SER A 30 -14.45 -3.98 -17.54
C SER A 30 -14.03 -4.00 -16.06
N HIS A 31 -13.51 -5.13 -15.59
CA HIS A 31 -13.01 -5.26 -14.22
C HIS A 31 -11.70 -4.49 -14.06
N SER A 32 -10.78 -4.60 -15.02
CA SER A 32 -9.51 -3.88 -14.96
C SER A 32 -9.66 -2.34 -14.88
N LEU A 33 -10.64 -1.77 -15.58
CA LEU A 33 -10.95 -0.33 -15.47
C LEU A 33 -11.50 0.04 -14.08
N ILE A 34 -12.29 -0.84 -13.47
CA ILE A 34 -12.76 -0.64 -12.10
C ILE A 34 -11.60 -0.78 -11.10
N ASN A 35 -10.70 -1.75 -11.30
CA ASN A 35 -9.49 -1.94 -10.50
C ASN A 35 -8.60 -0.70 -10.55
N LEU A 36 -8.43 -0.10 -11.74
CA LEU A 36 -7.63 1.12 -11.92
C LEU A 36 -8.18 2.32 -11.14
N LEU A 37 -9.51 2.44 -11.04
CA LEU A 37 -10.18 3.52 -10.29
C LEU A 37 -10.30 3.21 -8.79
N ASN A 38 -10.42 1.95 -8.42
CA ASN A 38 -10.60 1.51 -7.04
C ASN A 38 -9.78 0.23 -6.74
N PRO A 39 -8.47 0.38 -6.49
CA PRO A 39 -7.58 -0.76 -6.29
C PRO A 39 -7.85 -1.52 -4.99
N PHE A 40 -8.41 -0.86 -3.97
CA PHE A 40 -8.67 -1.48 -2.66
C PHE A 40 -9.90 -2.39 -2.64
N TRP A 41 -10.77 -2.29 -3.64
CA TRP A 41 -11.98 -3.13 -3.73
C TRP A 41 -11.72 -4.50 -4.33
N VAL A 42 -10.57 -4.68 -4.99
CA VAL A 42 -10.21 -5.91 -5.70
C VAL A 42 -9.06 -6.62 -4.97
N ILE A 43 -8.91 -6.32 -3.68
CA ILE A 43 -7.92 -6.95 -2.82
C ILE A 43 -8.39 -8.36 -2.46
N GLU A 44 -7.54 -9.36 -2.69
CA GLU A 44 -7.82 -10.73 -2.30
C GLU A 44 -7.69 -10.89 -0.77
N SER A 45 -8.36 -11.87 -0.18
CA SER A 45 -8.31 -12.13 1.27
C SER A 45 -6.89 -12.25 1.81
N GLY A 46 -5.95 -12.80 1.04
CA GLY A 46 -4.53 -12.88 1.39
C GLY A 46 -3.82 -11.51 1.44
N GLU A 47 -4.15 -10.61 0.52
CA GLU A 47 -3.60 -9.26 0.49
C GLU A 47 -4.11 -8.40 1.65
N TYR A 48 -5.36 -8.59 2.08
CA TYR A 48 -5.90 -7.98 3.30
C TYR A 48 -5.08 -8.39 4.54
N VAL A 49 -4.78 -9.68 4.68
CA VAL A 49 -3.97 -10.20 5.79
C VAL A 49 -2.57 -9.59 5.75
N MET A 50 -1.98 -9.47 4.56
CA MET A 50 -0.65 -8.88 4.38
C MET A 50 -0.61 -7.40 4.80
N ILE A 51 -1.58 -6.59 4.35
CA ILE A 51 -1.67 -5.17 4.71
C ILE A 51 -1.85 -4.99 6.21
N VAL A 52 -2.77 -5.75 6.81
CA VAL A 52 -3.01 -5.72 8.26
C VAL A 52 -1.75 -6.12 9.02
N PHE A 53 -1.07 -7.17 8.58
CA PHE A 53 0.17 -7.64 9.21
C PHE A 53 1.28 -6.59 9.16
N PHE A 54 1.53 -5.96 7.99
CA PHE A 54 2.54 -4.92 7.88
C PHE A 54 2.21 -3.67 8.71
N LEU A 55 0.92 -3.32 8.77
CA LEU A 55 0.46 -2.20 9.58
C LEU A 55 0.65 -2.49 11.08
N LEU A 56 0.30 -3.71 11.53
CA LEU A 56 0.52 -4.16 12.90
C LEU A 56 2.02 -4.25 13.25
N LEU A 57 2.88 -4.68 12.33
CA LEU A 57 4.33 -4.66 12.56
C LEU A 57 4.84 -3.24 12.76
N THR A 58 4.44 -2.31 11.88
CA THR A 58 4.88 -0.92 11.93
C THR A 58 4.43 -0.24 13.22
N ILE A 59 3.15 -0.37 13.58
CA ILE A 59 2.59 0.25 14.79
C ILE A 59 3.06 -0.49 16.05
N GLY A 60 3.06 -1.82 16.02
CA GLY A 60 3.48 -2.66 17.14
C GLY A 60 4.93 -2.41 17.54
N GLN A 61 5.84 -2.26 16.58
CA GLN A 61 7.23 -1.89 16.86
C GLN A 61 7.33 -0.55 17.59
N GLN A 62 6.57 0.47 17.15
CA GLN A 62 6.57 1.78 17.82
C GLN A 62 6.02 1.69 19.24
N ILE A 63 4.92 0.97 19.45
CA ILE A 63 4.33 0.76 20.78
C ILE A 63 5.32 0.06 21.71
N VAL A 64 5.99 -1.01 21.26
CA VAL A 64 6.98 -1.74 22.06
C VAL A 64 8.16 -0.84 22.45
N ILE A 65 8.66 -0.03 21.52
CA ILE A 65 9.74 0.94 21.81
C ILE A 65 9.29 1.96 22.85
N ILE A 66 8.07 2.50 22.73
CA ILE A 66 7.52 3.48 23.67
C ILE A 66 7.39 2.86 25.07
N ILE A 67 6.84 1.64 25.18
CA ILE A 67 6.69 0.94 26.46
C ILE A 67 8.06 0.66 27.09
N LYS A 68 9.02 0.15 26.31
CA LYS A 68 10.38 -0.14 26.77
C LYS A 68 11.10 1.12 27.24
N ASN A 69 10.93 2.25 26.54
CA ASN A 69 11.52 3.53 26.93
C ASN A 69 10.89 4.06 28.22
N LYS A 70 9.58 3.89 28.41
CA LYS A 70 8.88 4.28 29.64
C LYS A 70 9.34 3.45 30.85
N ALA A 71 9.53 2.14 30.67
CA ALA A 71 10.02 1.24 31.72
C ALA A 71 11.47 1.56 32.15
N ASN A 72 12.38 1.84 31.21
CA ASN A 72 13.76 2.20 31.54
C ASN A 72 13.86 3.55 32.28
N LYS A 73 13.00 4.51 31.95
CA LYS A 73 12.97 5.82 32.64
C LYS A 73 12.51 5.72 34.09
N GLN A 74 11.71 4.70 34.42
CA GLN A 74 11.22 4.45 35.78
C GLN A 74 12.25 3.69 36.64
N ASN A 75 13.11 2.87 36.01
CA ASN A 75 14.12 2.07 36.71
C ASN A 75 15.48 2.79 36.93
N GLY A 76 15.70 3.94 36.28
CA GLY A 76 16.90 4.78 36.43
C GLY A 76 16.75 5.95 37.41
N SER A 77 15.70 5.95 38.25
CA SER A 77 15.40 7.00 39.24
C SER A 77 15.50 6.52 40.69
N ASN A 78 16.21 5.42 40.94
CA ASN A 78 16.55 4.94 42.28
C ASN A 78 18.04 5.12 42.55
#